data_AF-A0A662B9W4-F1
#
_entry.id   AF-A0A662B9W4-F1
#
_cell.length_a   1.000
_cell.length_b   1.000
_cell.length_c   1.000
_cell.angle_alpha   90.00
_cell.angle_beta   90.00
_cell.angle_gamma   90.00
#
_symmetry.space_group_name_H-M   'P 1'
#
loop_
_entity.id
_entity.type
_entity.pdbx_description
1 polymer ?
#
loop_
_entity_poly.entity_id
_entity_poly.type
_entity_poly.pdbx_seq_one_letter_code
_entity_poly.pdbx_strand_id
1 'polypeptide(L)'
;AFLSAKAYEVVSEILDEMIDYTQYHFGFEHEIFEKYSYPDYEEHKTVHESFVMKTIEFKQKIAAGEKTVTYDIMIFLRDWLIEHIQGEDTKYVAYFKEQEIDEFL
;
A
#
# COMPACT_ATOMS: atom_id res chain seq x y z
N ALA A 1 -8.59 22.62 -8.70
CA ALA A 1 -7.44 23.56 -8.59
C ALA A 1 -6.30 23.00 -9.42
N PHE A 2 -5.63 23.83 -10.24
CA PHE A 2 -4.48 23.36 -11.04
C PHE A 2 -3.20 23.44 -10.22
N LEU A 3 -2.45 22.34 -10.16
CA LEU A 3 -1.15 22.27 -9.49
C LEU A 3 -0.07 22.93 -10.37
N SER A 4 0.88 23.60 -9.73
CA SER A 4 2.07 24.14 -10.40
C SER A 4 3.06 23.02 -10.75
N ALA A 5 4.03 23.28 -11.64
CA ALA A 5 5.10 22.32 -11.95
C ALA A 5 5.81 21.80 -10.69
N LYS A 6 6.11 22.72 -9.75
CA LYS A 6 6.68 22.38 -8.44
C LYS A 6 5.78 21.44 -7.63
N ALA A 7 4.46 21.60 -7.71
CA ALA A 7 3.55 20.75 -6.97
C ALA A 7 3.48 19.33 -7.57
N TYR A 8 3.64 19.15 -8.88
CA TYR A 8 3.76 17.81 -9.48
C TYR A 8 5.07 17.11 -9.09
N GLU A 9 6.17 17.86 -9.00
CA GLU A 9 7.46 17.34 -8.52
C GLU A 9 7.34 16.81 -7.09
N VAL A 10 6.76 17.61 -6.18
CA VAL A 10 6.50 17.20 -4.79
C VAL A 10 5.60 15.97 -4.72
N VAL A 11 4.52 15.90 -5.51
CA VAL A 11 3.65 14.70 -5.50
C VAL A 11 4.41 13.49 -6.02
N SER A 12 5.25 13.64 -7.04
CA SER A 12 6.09 12.54 -7.53
C SER A 12 7.06 12.04 -6.47
N GLU A 13 7.69 12.94 -5.71
CA GLU A 13 8.58 12.58 -4.59
C GLU A 13 7.82 11.82 -3.50
N ILE A 14 6.61 12.27 -3.14
CA ILE A 14 5.76 11.59 -2.15
C ILE A 14 5.37 10.19 -2.62
N LEU A 15 5.07 10.00 -3.92
CA LEU A 15 4.77 8.67 -4.45
C LEU A 15 5.99 7.75 -4.39
N ASP A 16 7.22 8.27 -4.53
CA ASP A 16 8.44 7.50 -4.36
C ASP A 16 8.64 7.06 -2.91
N GLU A 17 8.49 7.99 -1.97
CA GLU A 17 8.54 7.67 -0.54
C GLU A 17 7.48 6.63 -0.15
N MET A 18 6.29 6.70 -0.76
CA MET A 18 5.22 5.74 -0.53
C MET A 18 5.55 4.34 -1.08
N ILE A 19 6.16 4.24 -2.26
CA ILE A 19 6.64 2.96 -2.82
C ILE A 19 7.70 2.35 -1.89
N ASP A 20 8.67 3.14 -1.45
CA ASP A 20 9.74 2.67 -0.58
C ASP A 20 9.21 2.21 0.77
N TYR A 21 8.33 2.99 1.39
CA TYR A 21 7.75 2.65 2.69
C TYR A 21 6.86 1.41 2.62
N THR A 22 6.05 1.27 1.57
CA THR A 22 5.18 0.10 1.41
C THR A 22 5.95 -1.17 1.10
N GLN A 23 7.07 -1.09 0.36
CA GLN A 23 7.96 -2.25 0.22
C GLN A 23 8.53 -2.70 1.57
N TYR A 24 8.94 -1.76 2.43
CA TYR A 24 9.40 -2.09 3.78
C TYR A 24 8.29 -2.71 4.63
N HIS A 25 7.13 -2.07 4.68
CA HIS A 25 5.99 -2.52 5.50
C HIS A 25 5.46 -3.89 5.05
N PHE A 26 5.17 -4.05 3.75
CA PHE A 26 4.70 -5.31 3.20
C PHE A 26 5.74 -6.41 3.33
N GLY A 27 7.03 -6.07 3.16
CA GLY A 27 8.13 -7.02 3.38
C GLY A 27 8.14 -7.58 4.80
N PHE A 28 7.95 -6.72 5.81
CA PHE A 28 7.83 -7.15 7.19
C PHE A 28 6.63 -8.07 7.43
N GLU A 29 5.45 -7.74 6.89
CA GLU A 29 4.28 -8.60 7.01
C GLU A 29 4.47 -9.94 6.32
N HIS A 30 5.04 -9.95 5.10
CA HIS A 30 5.37 -11.17 4.38
C HIS A 30 6.33 -12.07 5.18
N GLU A 31 7.37 -11.51 5.78
CA GLU A 31 8.29 -12.27 6.64
C GLU A 31 7.56 -12.94 7.81
N ILE A 32 6.62 -12.24 8.43
CA ILE A 32 5.81 -12.79 9.53
C ILE A 32 4.84 -13.85 9.01
N PHE A 33 4.17 -13.60 7.89
CA PHE A 33 3.26 -14.56 7.26
C PHE A 33 3.98 -15.87 6.91
N GLU A 34 5.19 -15.79 6.36
CA GLU A 34 6.03 -16.96 6.08
C GLU A 34 6.46 -17.67 7.37
N LYS A 35 6.92 -16.92 8.38
CA LYS A 35 7.37 -17.47 9.68
C LYS A 35 6.28 -18.27 10.37
N TYR A 36 5.03 -17.80 10.31
CA TYR A 36 3.89 -18.40 11.01
C TYR A 36 2.93 -19.17 10.11
N SER A 37 3.29 -19.38 8.84
CA SER A 37 2.46 -20.11 7.87
C SER A 37 1.03 -19.55 7.78
N TYR A 38 0.90 -18.22 7.68
CA TYR A 38 -0.40 -17.56 7.58
C TYR A 38 -1.16 -18.10 6.34
N PRO A 39 -2.36 -18.68 6.50
CA PRO A 39 -3.04 -19.40 5.42
C PRO A 39 -3.34 -18.54 4.19
N ASP A 40 -3.65 -17.25 4.40
CA ASP A 40 -4.09 -16.35 3.33
C ASP A 40 -2.94 -15.47 2.78
N TYR A 41 -1.68 -15.87 3.03
CA TYR A 41 -0.50 -15.09 2.63
C TYR A 41 -0.52 -14.71 1.14
N GLU A 42 -0.76 -15.65 0.22
CA GLU A 42 -0.68 -15.34 -1.22
C GLU A 42 -1.78 -14.39 -1.71
N GLU A 43 -2.97 -14.46 -1.11
CA GLU A 43 -4.04 -13.50 -1.39
C GLU A 43 -3.65 -12.11 -0.88
N HIS A 44 -3.15 -12.03 0.35
CA HIS A 44 -2.69 -10.79 0.96
C HIS A 44 -1.54 -10.14 0.16
N LYS A 45 -0.55 -10.94 -0.25
CA LYS A 45 0.56 -10.49 -1.10
C LYS A 45 0.09 -9.96 -2.44
N THR A 46 -0.94 -10.56 -3.04
CA THR A 46 -1.53 -10.06 -4.30
C THR A 46 -2.13 -8.66 -4.11
N VAL A 47 -2.73 -8.36 -2.95
CA VAL A 47 -3.24 -7.03 -2.60
C VAL A 47 -2.08 -6.03 -2.49
N HIS A 48 -0.98 -6.40 -1.83
CA HIS A 48 0.24 -5.60 -1.73
C HIS A 48 0.87 -5.28 -3.09
N GLU A 49 1.05 -6.30 -3.93
CA GLU A 49 1.61 -6.12 -5.28
C GLU A 49 0.74 -5.20 -6.13
N SER A 50 -0.60 -5.33 -6.02
CA SER A 50 -1.55 -4.46 -6.72
C SER A 50 -1.43 -3.00 -6.28
N PHE A 51 -1.21 -2.74 -4.99
CA PHE A 51 -0.97 -1.38 -4.48
C PHE A 51 0.29 -0.74 -5.07
N VAL A 52 1.40 -1.48 -5.04
CA VAL A 52 2.69 -0.99 -5.58
C VAL A 52 2.56 -0.69 -7.07
N MET A 53 1.94 -1.60 -7.83
CA MET A 53 1.71 -1.40 -9.26
C MET A 53 0.83 -0.18 -9.55
N LYS A 54 -0.22 0.04 -8.76
CA LYS A 54 -1.09 1.21 -8.92
C LYS A 54 -0.37 2.51 -8.58
N THR A 55 0.51 2.49 -7.59
CA THR A 55 1.34 3.63 -7.23
C THR A 55 2.34 4.01 -8.34
N ILE A 56 2.97 3.02 -8.95
CA ILE A 56 3.85 3.20 -10.11
C ILE A 56 3.07 3.79 -11.29
N GLU A 57 1.84 3.33 -11.54
CA GLU A 57 0.96 3.89 -12.58
C GLU A 57 0.69 5.38 -12.34
N PHE A 58 0.40 5.79 -11.11
CA PHE A 58 0.20 7.21 -10.77
C PHE A 58 1.44 8.05 -11.01
N LYS A 59 2.62 7.53 -10.67
CA LYS A 59 3.89 8.21 -10.95
C LYS A 59 4.09 8.43 -12.45
N GLN A 60 3.81 7.41 -13.26
CA GLN A 60 3.91 7.51 -14.72
C GLN A 60 2.93 8.56 -15.29
N LYS A 61 1.71 8.62 -14.77
CA LYS A 61 0.70 9.62 -15.16
C LYS A 61 1.11 11.05 -14.80
N ILE A 62 1.70 11.26 -13.62
CA ILE A 62 2.29 12.55 -13.23
C ILE A 62 3.42 12.95 -14.18
N ALA A 63 4.33 12.02 -14.48
CA ALA A 63 5.45 12.27 -15.40
C ALA A 63 4.98 12.59 -16.83
N ALA A 64 3.84 12.02 -17.26
CA ALA A 64 3.19 12.33 -18.53
C ALA A 64 2.43 13.68 -18.55
N GLY A 65 2.35 14.38 -17.42
CA GLY A 65 1.67 15.67 -17.30
C GLY A 65 0.14 15.58 -17.20
N GLU A 66 -0.40 14.43 -16.77
CA GLU A 66 -1.83 14.25 -16.57
C GLU A 66 -2.33 15.11 -15.40
N LYS A 67 -3.20 16.08 -15.69
CA LYS A 67 -3.55 17.15 -14.73
C LYS A 67 -4.59 16.76 -13.67
N THR A 68 -5.25 15.62 -13.83
CA THR A 68 -6.32 15.14 -12.93
C THR A 68 -5.88 14.05 -11.97
N VAL A 69 -4.66 13.54 -12.13
CA VAL A 69 -4.15 12.36 -11.41
C VAL A 69 -4.15 12.52 -9.89
N THR A 70 -4.02 13.73 -9.35
CA THR A 70 -3.97 13.94 -7.89
C THR A 70 -5.29 13.68 -7.19
N TYR A 71 -6.42 13.87 -7.86
CA TYR A 71 -7.72 13.50 -7.28
C TYR A 71 -7.89 11.98 -7.24
N ASP A 72 -7.48 11.31 -8.31
CA ASP A 72 -7.54 9.84 -8.41
C ASP A 72 -6.63 9.17 -7.38
N ILE A 73 -5.43 9.71 -7.14
CA ILE A 73 -4.53 9.27 -6.07
C ILE A 73 -5.23 9.35 -4.72
N MET A 74 -5.85 10.48 -4.38
CA MET A 74 -6.50 10.67 -3.07
C MET A 74 -7.67 9.71 -2.86
N ILE A 75 -8.48 9.47 -3.89
CA ILE A 75 -9.57 8.50 -3.83
C ILE A 75 -9.01 7.09 -3.64
N PHE A 76 -8.05 6.70 -4.47
CA PHE A 76 -7.43 5.39 -4.40
C PHE A 76 -6.84 5.11 -3.02
N LEU A 77 -6.03 6.04 -2.49
CA LEU A 77 -5.39 5.86 -1.18
C LEU A 77 -6.42 5.76 -0.06
N ARG A 78 -7.46 6.59 -0.08
CA ARG A 78 -8.54 6.51 0.92
C ARG A 78 -9.21 5.14 0.89
N ASP A 79 -9.63 4.68 -0.29
CA ASP A 79 -10.41 3.45 -0.42
C ASP A 79 -9.53 2.24 -0.12
N TRP A 80 -8.32 2.21 -0.69
CA TRP A 80 -7.37 1.11 -0.48
C TRP A 80 -6.96 0.98 0.99
N LEU A 81 -6.60 2.07 1.68
CA LEU A 81 -6.20 2.00 3.08
C LEU A 81 -7.32 1.51 3.99
N ILE A 82 -8.57 1.88 3.70
CA ILE A 82 -9.73 1.39 4.47
C ILE A 82 -9.91 -0.10 4.24
N GLU A 83 -9.94 -0.54 2.98
CA GLU A 83 -10.15 -1.94 2.61
C GLU A 83 -9.02 -2.84 3.10
N HIS A 84 -7.78 -2.39 2.97
CA HIS A 84 -6.61 -3.14 3.38
C HIS A 84 -6.45 -3.19 4.91
N ILE A 85 -6.37 -2.04 5.59
CA ILE A 85 -6.11 -2.03 7.04
C ILE A 85 -7.29 -2.57 7.84
N GLN A 86 -8.52 -2.17 7.51
CA GLN A 86 -9.69 -2.62 8.28
C GLN A 86 -10.21 -3.97 7.81
N GLY A 87 -9.96 -4.33 6.55
CA GLY A 87 -10.43 -5.58 5.95
C GLY A 87 -9.40 -6.71 5.98
N GLU A 88 -8.24 -6.51 5.37
CA GLU A 88 -7.22 -7.56 5.20
C GLU A 88 -6.33 -7.72 6.43
N ASP A 89 -5.78 -6.64 6.98
CA ASP A 89 -4.80 -6.72 8.08
C ASP A 89 -5.43 -7.23 9.37
N THR A 90 -6.69 -6.91 9.59
CA THR A 90 -7.42 -7.41 10.76
C THR A 90 -7.56 -8.94 10.76
N LYS A 91 -7.51 -9.60 9.59
CA LYS A 91 -7.60 -11.06 9.49
C LYS A 91 -6.37 -11.74 10.06
N TYR A 92 -5.16 -11.29 9.70
CA TYR A 92 -3.94 -11.88 10.24
C TYR A 92 -3.77 -11.57 11.74
N VAL A 93 -4.22 -10.39 12.18
CA VAL A 93 -4.23 -10.03 13.61
C VAL A 93 -5.10 -11.00 14.41
N ALA A 94 -6.30 -11.31 13.92
CA ALA A 94 -7.18 -12.27 14.57
C ALA A 94 -6.56 -13.67 14.59
N TYR A 95 -6.02 -14.12 13.46
CA TYR A 95 -5.36 -15.41 13.34
C TYR A 95 -4.18 -15.56 14.31
N PHE A 96 -3.28 -14.57 14.39
CA PHE A 96 -2.13 -14.60 15.28
C PHE A 96 -2.54 -14.62 16.76
N LYS A 97 -3.58 -13.89 17.16
CA LYS A 97 -4.13 -13.99 18.52
C LYS A 97 -4.65 -15.39 18.84
N GLU A 98 -5.34 -16.03 17.90
CA GLU A 98 -5.84 -17.40 18.07
C GLU A 98 -4.72 -18.43 18.18
N GLN A 99 -3.57 -18.17 17.52
CA GLN A 99 -2.37 -19.00 17.60
C GLN A 99 -1.43 -18.62 18.76
N GLU A 100 -1.83 -17.69 19.64
CA GLU A 100 -1.02 -17.17 20.76
C GLU A 100 0.32 -16.54 20.30
N ILE A 101 0.32 -15.92 19.12
CA ILE A 101 1.46 -15.19 18.54
C ILE A 101 1.30 -13.70 18.84
N ASP A 102 1.92 -13.23 19.93
CA ASP A 102 1.83 -11.82 20.36
C ASP A 102 3.08 -10.99 20.01
N GLU A 103 4.12 -11.59 19.43
CA GLU A 103 5.42 -10.93 19.18
C GLU A 103 5.31 -9.73 18.21
N PHE A 104 4.22 -9.65 17.42
CA PHE A 104 4.05 -8.69 16.32
C PHE A 104 2.68 -7.98 16.29
N LEU A 105 1.92 -8.07 17.40
CA LEU A 105 0.59 -7.47 17.56
C LEU A 105 0.60 -6.29 18.53
#